data_AF-A0A151ZEB7-F1
#
_entry.id   AF-A0A151ZEB7-F1
#
_cell.length_a   1.000
_cell.length_b   1.000
_cell.length_c   1.000
_cell.angle_alpha   90.00
_cell.angle_beta   90.00
_cell.angle_gamma   90.00
#
_symmetry.space_group_name_H-M   'P 1'
#
loop_
_entity.id
_entity.type
_entity.pdbx_description
1 polymer ?
#
loop_
_entity_poly.entity_id
_entity_poly.type
_entity_poly.pdbx_seq_one_letter_code
_entity_poly.pdbx_strand_id
1 'polypeptide(L)'
;MKLLILLLVVAVNISFISANAGIQSPLPRLPCSSEDTSGCGNKVSCIDLKVNEANRQNYDISQQHQFTIYQANPFYVQNVSSNTYTLELFVEGQNIAIGTYQENTNLQGVGQFSVDIAKIDASRLHGITFDPPVKGYFQLTFDARMGGGEVYYSCADVYLMSSEAYTKYGTTNYTAPDKDSANKPNSSTMKPKSTPKPSTPVTDSESETPTPTPTPVVHSEDQVAAENPESSAISLQFNTFTIALLFLSCLLLL
;
A
#
# COMPACT_ATOMS: atom_id res chain seq x y z
N MET A 1 -44.55 15.28 8.62
CA MET A 1 -43.74 15.87 7.54
C MET A 1 -42.44 16.51 8.04
N LYS A 2 -42.47 17.42 9.03
CA LYS A 2 -41.27 18.12 9.54
C LYS A 2 -40.17 17.19 10.11
N LEU A 3 -40.55 16.14 10.86
CA LEU A 3 -39.61 15.12 11.37
C LEU A 3 -38.90 14.36 10.23
N LEU A 4 -39.59 14.10 9.13
CA LEU A 4 -39.07 13.34 7.99
C LEU A 4 -38.04 14.17 7.20
N ILE A 5 -38.26 15.48 7.09
CA ILE A 5 -37.29 16.42 6.50
C ILE A 5 -36.03 16.51 7.37
N LEU A 6 -36.17 16.61 8.70
CA LEU A 6 -35.02 16.63 9.61
C LEU A 6 -34.19 15.35 9.52
N LEU A 7 -34.85 14.18 9.47
CA LEU A 7 -34.18 12.88 9.34
C LEU A 7 -33.46 12.74 7.99
N LEU A 8 -34.03 13.28 6.91
CA LEU A 8 -33.39 13.34 5.59
C LEU A 8 -32.16 14.26 5.60
N VAL A 9 -32.23 15.42 6.26
CA VAL A 9 -31.09 16.33 6.38
C VAL A 9 -29.98 15.70 7.22
N VAL A 10 -30.30 15.04 8.34
CA VAL A 10 -29.30 14.33 9.16
C VAL A 10 -28.69 13.16 8.38
N ALA A 11 -29.49 12.36 7.66
CA ALA A 11 -29.01 11.25 6.84
C ALA A 11 -28.09 11.70 5.69
N VAL A 12 -28.37 12.84 5.05
CA VAL A 12 -27.50 13.42 4.01
C VAL A 12 -26.19 13.97 4.58
N ASN A 13 -26.18 14.40 5.85
CA ASN A 13 -24.97 14.84 6.54
C ASN A 13 -24.13 13.69 7.11
N ILE A 14 -24.60 12.44 7.05
CA ILE A 14 -23.71 11.27 7.16
C ILE A 14 -22.98 11.14 5.82
N SER A 15 -22.18 12.16 5.51
CA SER A 15 -21.23 12.10 4.42
C SER A 15 -20.25 10.98 4.77
N PHE A 16 -20.24 9.93 3.96
CA PHE A 16 -19.30 8.84 4.09
C PHE A 16 -17.89 9.44 4.04
N ILE A 17 -17.21 9.47 5.19
CA ILE A 17 -15.80 9.80 5.25
C ILE A 17 -15.08 8.64 4.56
N SER A 18 -14.75 8.80 3.28
CA SER A 18 -13.90 7.86 2.56
C SER A 18 -12.47 8.34 2.72
N ALA A 19 -11.85 8.01 3.86
CA ALA A 19 -10.42 8.16 4.02
C ALA A 19 -9.77 7.04 3.20
N ASN A 20 -9.27 7.34 2.00
CA ASN A 20 -8.55 6.38 1.16
C ASN A 20 -7.14 6.91 0.87
N ALA A 21 -6.16 6.00 0.81
CA ALA A 21 -4.76 6.37 0.67
C ALA A 21 -4.01 5.37 -0.20
N GLY A 22 -2.93 5.83 -0.82
CA GLY A 22 -2.14 5.04 -1.74
C GLY A 22 -0.77 5.64 -2.03
N ILE A 23 0.05 4.86 -2.73
CA ILE A 23 1.36 5.29 -3.20
C ILE A 23 1.14 6.26 -4.37
N GLN A 24 1.70 7.46 -4.29
CA GLN A 24 1.77 8.42 -5.39
C GLN A 24 3.11 8.33 -6.13
N SER A 25 4.20 8.09 -5.38
CA SER A 25 5.53 7.84 -5.91
C SER A 25 6.21 6.72 -5.11
N PRO A 26 6.81 5.70 -5.73
CA PRO A 26 6.95 5.44 -7.16
C PRO A 26 5.60 5.26 -7.89
N LEU A 27 5.60 5.32 -9.22
CA LEU A 27 4.36 5.34 -10.04
C LEU A 27 3.52 4.07 -9.79
N PRO A 28 2.28 4.19 -9.27
CA PRO A 28 1.46 3.03 -8.96
C PRO A 28 0.82 2.38 -10.20
N ARG A 29 0.30 1.15 -10.03
CA ARG A 29 -0.51 0.43 -11.04
C ARG A 29 -1.80 1.16 -11.35
N LEU A 30 -2.46 1.64 -10.31
CA LEU A 30 -3.66 2.47 -10.38
C LEU A 30 -3.25 3.88 -9.95
N PRO A 31 -3.50 4.91 -10.78
CA PRO A 31 -3.19 6.28 -10.43
C PRO A 31 -3.76 6.67 -9.07
N CYS A 32 -2.97 7.43 -8.32
CA CYS A 32 -3.29 7.93 -6.99
C CYS A 32 -2.71 9.34 -6.93
N SER A 33 -3.55 10.37 -7.00
CA SER A 33 -3.11 11.76 -7.05
C SER A 33 -4.07 12.69 -6.33
N SER A 34 -3.57 13.88 -5.98
CA SER A 34 -4.37 14.98 -5.42
C SER A 34 -5.39 15.57 -6.39
N GLU A 35 -5.23 15.30 -7.69
CA GLU A 35 -6.14 15.77 -8.74
C GLU A 35 -7.33 14.82 -8.93
N ASP A 36 -7.19 13.57 -8.50
CA ASP A 36 -8.26 12.58 -8.56
C ASP A 36 -9.17 12.70 -7.33
N THR A 37 -10.39 13.19 -7.56
CA THR A 37 -11.41 13.34 -6.52
C THR A 37 -11.89 12.01 -5.94
N SER A 38 -11.67 10.89 -6.65
CA SER A 38 -11.96 9.55 -6.14
C SER A 38 -10.91 9.04 -5.15
N GLY A 39 -9.75 9.71 -5.09
CA GLY A 39 -8.63 9.33 -4.24
C GLY A 39 -8.08 7.94 -4.58
N CYS A 40 -7.49 7.27 -3.59
CA CYS A 40 -6.78 6.00 -3.79
C CYS A 40 -7.63 4.83 -3.27
N GLY A 41 -8.85 4.73 -3.79
CA GLY A 41 -9.93 3.88 -3.27
C GLY A 41 -9.88 2.39 -3.66
N ASN A 42 -8.72 1.85 -4.04
CA ASN A 42 -8.64 0.45 -4.45
C ASN A 42 -8.71 -0.49 -3.24
N LYS A 43 -9.65 -1.44 -3.26
CA LYS A 43 -9.89 -2.43 -2.17
C LYS A 43 -9.39 -3.84 -2.50
N VAL A 44 -8.74 -3.99 -3.66
CA VAL A 44 -8.25 -5.28 -4.16
C VAL A 44 -6.75 -5.37 -3.96
N SER A 45 -6.27 -6.49 -3.42
CA SER A 45 -4.84 -6.76 -3.21
C SER A 45 -4.06 -6.71 -4.52
N CYS A 46 -2.77 -6.35 -4.45
CA CYS A 46 -1.91 -6.25 -5.63
C CYS A 46 -1.77 -7.56 -6.39
N ILE A 47 -1.92 -8.71 -5.74
CA ILE A 47 -1.78 -10.01 -6.42
C ILE A 47 -2.87 -10.22 -7.49
N ASP A 48 -4.05 -9.64 -7.29
CA ASP A 48 -5.20 -9.79 -8.18
C ASP A 48 -5.30 -8.67 -9.23
N LEU A 49 -4.46 -7.64 -9.12
CA LEU A 49 -4.44 -6.53 -10.06
C LEU A 49 -3.54 -6.82 -11.25
N LYS A 50 -4.01 -6.47 -12.45
CA LYS A 50 -3.20 -6.52 -13.67
C LYS A 50 -1.97 -5.61 -13.55
N VAL A 51 -0.79 -6.18 -13.77
CA VAL A 51 0.48 -5.46 -13.84
C VAL A 51 0.49 -4.52 -15.03
N ASN A 52 0.94 -3.28 -14.83
CA ASN A 52 1.24 -2.34 -15.92
C ASN A 52 2.76 -2.27 -16.11
N GLU A 53 3.30 -3.07 -17.03
CA GLU A 53 4.74 -3.17 -17.26
C GLU A 53 5.37 -1.84 -17.70
N ALA A 54 4.59 -0.93 -18.31
CA ALA A 54 5.08 0.40 -18.68
C ALA A 54 5.34 1.32 -17.47
N ASN A 55 4.69 1.04 -16.33
CA ASN A 55 4.88 1.79 -15.08
C ASN A 55 5.96 1.19 -14.19
N ARG A 56 6.56 0.04 -14.56
CA ARG A 56 7.56 -0.64 -13.73
C ARG A 56 8.86 0.17 -13.68
N GLN A 57 9.29 0.52 -12.48
CA GLN A 57 10.49 1.37 -12.28
C GLN A 57 11.70 0.57 -11.81
N ASN A 58 12.90 1.00 -12.18
CA ASN A 58 14.14 0.41 -11.68
C ASN A 58 14.36 0.81 -10.20
N TYR A 59 14.70 -0.15 -9.35
CA TYR A 59 14.86 0.05 -7.91
C TYR A 59 16.18 -0.58 -7.41
N ASP A 60 17.14 0.25 -7.00
CA ASP A 60 18.41 -0.19 -6.40
C ASP A 60 18.19 -0.54 -4.92
N ILE A 61 18.22 -1.83 -4.57
CA ILE A 61 17.96 -2.30 -3.20
C ILE A 61 19.03 -1.85 -2.19
N SER A 62 20.19 -1.39 -2.67
CA SER A 62 21.32 -0.98 -1.83
C SER A 62 21.23 0.48 -1.37
N GLN A 63 20.33 1.27 -1.96
CA GLN A 63 20.13 2.67 -1.64
C GLN A 63 18.88 2.91 -0.80
N GLN A 64 18.87 4.03 -0.09
CA GLN A 64 17.66 4.55 0.53
C GLN A 64 16.80 5.21 -0.56
N HIS A 65 15.49 4.96 -0.51
CA HIS A 65 14.52 5.55 -1.42
C HIS A 65 13.48 6.33 -0.64
N GLN A 66 12.77 7.23 -1.31
CA GLN A 66 11.65 7.95 -0.71
C GLN A 66 10.37 7.60 -1.44
N PHE A 67 9.34 7.25 -0.67
CA PHE A 67 8.00 7.04 -1.19
C PHE A 67 7.13 8.22 -0.80
N THR A 68 6.25 8.64 -1.69
CA THR A 68 5.21 9.63 -1.39
C THR A 68 3.87 8.91 -1.32
N ILE A 69 3.18 9.07 -0.20
CA ILE A 69 1.86 8.53 0.06
C ILE A 69 0.87 9.68 0.02
N TYR A 70 -0.18 9.52 -0.78
CA TYR A 70 -1.30 10.45 -0.84
C TYR A 70 -2.49 9.87 -0.08
N GLN A 71 -3.22 10.72 0.65
CA GLN A 71 -4.48 10.37 1.27
C GLN A 71 -5.53 11.44 0.97
N ALA A 72 -6.67 11.00 0.44
CA ALA A 72 -7.84 11.85 0.30
C ALA A 72 -8.58 11.95 1.63
N ASN A 73 -9.03 13.16 1.98
CA ASN A 73 -9.85 13.43 3.17
C ASN A 73 -9.28 12.82 4.46
N PRO A 74 -8.08 13.21 4.90
CA PRO A 74 -7.50 12.69 6.12
C PRO A 74 -8.39 12.98 7.33
N PHE A 75 -8.55 11.96 8.18
CA PHE A 75 -9.40 12.06 9.36
C PHE A 75 -8.56 11.89 10.61
N TYR A 76 -8.13 13.02 11.13
CA TYR A 76 -7.33 13.07 12.34
C TYR A 76 -8.22 13.22 13.57
N VAL A 77 -8.06 12.30 14.52
CA VAL A 77 -8.65 12.40 15.85
C VAL A 77 -7.53 12.23 16.88
N GLN A 78 -7.34 13.25 17.72
CA GLN A 78 -6.38 13.19 18.81
C GLN A 78 -6.76 12.09 19.80
N ASN A 79 -5.76 11.36 20.31
CA ASN A 79 -5.89 10.39 21.42
C ASN A 79 -6.76 9.14 21.15
N VAL A 80 -6.93 8.74 19.88
CA VAL A 80 -7.55 7.47 19.50
C VAL A 80 -6.62 6.67 18.58
N SER A 81 -6.88 5.36 18.44
CA SER A 81 -6.19 4.49 17.48
C SER A 81 -6.12 5.18 16.11
N SER A 82 -4.94 5.37 15.54
CA SER A 82 -4.79 5.97 14.21
C SER A 82 -5.05 4.96 13.10
N ASN A 83 -5.37 5.47 11.92
CA ASN A 83 -5.24 4.68 10.71
C ASN A 83 -3.75 4.34 10.48
N THR A 84 -3.48 3.20 9.86
CA THR A 84 -2.10 2.72 9.65
C THR A 84 -1.84 2.47 8.18
N TYR A 85 -0.63 2.81 7.74
CA TYR A 85 -0.11 2.43 6.43
C TYR A 85 0.99 1.40 6.63
N THR A 86 0.83 0.21 6.06
CA THR A 86 1.83 -0.85 6.06
C THR A 86 2.38 -0.99 4.65
N LEU A 87 3.70 -0.84 4.50
CA LEU A 87 4.40 -1.02 3.24
C LEU A 87 5.15 -2.34 3.27
N GLU A 88 4.97 -3.14 2.23
CA GLU A 88 5.56 -4.46 2.07
C GLU A 88 6.14 -4.61 0.66
N LEU A 89 7.24 -5.35 0.52
CA LEU A 89 7.82 -5.74 -0.76
C LEU A 89 7.55 -7.21 -1.03
N PHE A 90 7.02 -7.50 -2.22
CA PHE A 90 6.80 -8.85 -2.72
C PHE A 90 7.76 -9.16 -3.86
N VAL A 91 8.53 -10.24 -3.73
CA VAL A 91 9.52 -10.69 -4.72
C VAL A 91 9.67 -12.21 -4.68
N GLU A 92 9.55 -12.87 -5.83
CA GLU A 92 9.69 -14.33 -5.97
C GLU A 92 8.90 -15.17 -4.93
N GLY A 93 7.70 -14.70 -4.56
CA GLY A 93 6.84 -15.36 -3.56
C GLY A 93 7.19 -15.05 -2.10
N GLN A 94 8.24 -14.26 -1.85
CA GLN A 94 8.59 -13.76 -0.52
C GLN A 94 7.87 -12.43 -0.24
N ASN A 95 7.47 -12.21 1.02
CA ASN A 95 6.96 -10.94 1.53
C ASN A 95 7.94 -10.37 2.56
N ILE A 96 8.35 -9.12 2.35
CA ILE A 96 9.33 -8.41 3.15
C ILE A 96 8.66 -7.14 3.69
N ALA A 97 8.36 -7.13 4.99
CA ALA A 97 7.83 -5.94 5.66
C ALA A 97 8.83 -4.77 5.60
N ILE A 98 8.43 -3.64 5.04
CA ILE A 98 9.28 -2.45 4.95
C ILE A 98 9.08 -1.57 6.17
N GLY A 99 7.82 -1.31 6.54
CA GLY A 99 7.49 -0.53 7.72
C GLY A 99 5.99 -0.32 7.87
N THR A 100 5.59 0.06 9.08
CA THR A 100 4.22 0.49 9.39
C THR A 100 4.27 1.90 9.95
N TYR A 101 3.46 2.77 9.37
CA TYR A 101 3.41 4.21 9.66
C TYR A 101 2.03 4.55 10.23
N GLN A 102 2.01 5.36 11.28
CA GLN A 102 0.78 5.86 11.88
C GLN A 102 0.38 7.18 11.22
N GLU A 103 -0.89 7.35 10.85
CA GLU A 103 -1.42 8.62 10.30
C GLU A 103 -1.15 9.79 11.25
N ASN A 104 -1.44 9.62 12.53
CA ASN A 104 -1.34 10.71 13.50
C ASN A 104 0.08 11.28 13.67
N THR A 105 1.12 10.50 13.35
CA THR A 105 2.51 10.96 13.45
C THR A 105 3.06 11.45 12.12
N ASN A 106 2.64 10.84 11.01
CA ASN A 106 3.24 11.08 9.69
C ASN A 106 2.44 12.09 8.86
N LEU A 107 1.14 12.21 9.09
CA LEU A 107 0.25 13.08 8.35
C LEU A 107 -0.13 14.29 9.22
N GLN A 108 0.76 15.29 9.25
CA GLN A 108 0.55 16.53 10.02
C GLN A 108 -0.29 17.58 9.26
N GLY A 109 -0.76 17.28 8.05
CA GLY A 109 -1.52 18.18 7.20
C GLY A 109 -2.32 17.45 6.13
N VAL A 110 -3.05 18.20 5.30
CA VAL A 110 -3.86 17.60 4.23
C VAL A 110 -2.97 17.15 3.08
N GLY A 111 -3.19 15.90 2.64
CA GLY A 111 -3.06 15.58 1.22
C GLY A 111 -1.76 14.96 0.75
N GLN A 112 -0.74 14.68 1.58
CA GLN A 112 0.37 13.73 1.26
C GLN A 112 1.45 13.77 2.34
N PHE A 113 2.26 12.71 2.42
CA PHE A 113 3.49 12.67 3.20
C PHE A 113 4.53 11.75 2.54
N SER A 114 5.79 11.91 2.92
CA SER A 114 6.88 11.08 2.42
C SER A 114 7.40 10.15 3.50
N VAL A 115 7.76 8.93 3.09
CA VAL A 115 8.41 7.94 3.96
C VAL A 115 9.74 7.52 3.35
N ASP A 116 10.78 7.55 4.17
CA ASP A 116 12.10 7.09 3.79
C ASP A 116 12.21 5.58 3.96
N ILE A 117 12.45 4.89 2.86
CA ILE A 117 12.63 3.45 2.79
C ILE A 117 14.12 3.16 2.87
N ALA A 118 14.55 2.67 4.03
CA ALA A 118 15.93 2.24 4.23
C ALA A 118 16.31 1.16 3.20
N LYS A 119 17.62 1.08 2.90
CA LYS A 119 18.18 0.00 2.08
C LYS A 119 17.70 -1.37 2.58
N ILE A 120 17.38 -2.26 1.65
CA ILE A 120 16.88 -3.59 2.00
C ILE A 120 18.08 -4.45 2.37
N ASP A 121 18.10 -4.97 3.60
CA ASP A 121 19.15 -5.89 4.04
C ASP A 121 19.15 -7.14 3.16
N ALA A 122 20.30 -7.48 2.59
CA ALA A 122 20.50 -8.65 1.75
C ALA A 122 20.16 -9.96 2.48
N SER A 123 20.26 -9.98 3.82
CA SER A 123 19.81 -11.13 4.63
C SER A 123 18.30 -11.38 4.51
N ARG A 124 17.51 -10.38 4.14
CA ARG A 124 16.05 -10.51 3.94
C ARG A 124 15.69 -11.00 2.54
N LEU A 125 16.68 -11.13 1.66
CA LEU A 125 16.54 -11.48 0.25
C LEU A 125 17.32 -12.77 -0.09
N HIS A 126 17.47 -13.67 0.89
CA HIS A 126 18.25 -14.89 0.74
C HIS A 126 17.84 -15.69 -0.50
N GLY A 127 18.83 -16.04 -1.32
CA GLY A 127 18.66 -16.87 -2.51
C GLY A 127 18.24 -16.11 -3.79
N ILE A 128 18.01 -14.79 -3.71
CA ILE A 128 17.63 -13.98 -4.86
C ILE A 128 18.87 -13.29 -5.44
N THR A 129 19.13 -13.50 -6.72
CA THR A 129 20.19 -12.81 -7.47
C THR A 129 19.60 -11.67 -8.29
N PHE A 130 20.13 -10.46 -8.14
CA PHE A 130 19.62 -9.24 -8.80
C PHE A 130 20.34 -8.86 -10.10
N ASP A 131 21.11 -9.80 -10.67
CA ASP A 131 21.63 -9.72 -12.04
C ASP A 131 21.30 -11.05 -12.75
N PRO A 132 20.29 -11.09 -13.65
CA PRO A 132 19.54 -9.96 -14.18
C PRO A 132 18.54 -9.34 -13.18
N PRO A 133 18.00 -8.13 -13.47
CA PRO A 133 16.98 -7.47 -12.65
C PRO A 133 15.76 -8.37 -12.38
N VAL A 134 15.29 -8.38 -11.13
CA VAL A 134 14.19 -9.25 -10.67
C VAL A 134 12.89 -8.45 -10.58
N LYS A 135 11.78 -9.02 -11.05
CA LYS A 135 10.46 -8.38 -10.92
C LYS A 135 9.96 -8.49 -9.48
N GLY A 136 9.52 -7.38 -8.92
CA GLY A 136 8.81 -7.32 -7.64
C GLY A 136 7.73 -6.24 -7.64
N TYR A 137 7.04 -6.08 -6.53
CA TYR A 137 6.15 -4.94 -6.32
C TYR A 137 6.10 -4.55 -4.85
N PHE A 138 5.99 -3.25 -4.61
CA PHE A 138 5.61 -2.73 -3.30
C PHE A 138 4.09 -2.70 -3.19
N GLN A 139 3.59 -3.12 -2.04
CA GLN A 139 2.18 -3.00 -1.67
C GLN A 139 2.08 -2.12 -0.43
N LEU A 140 1.33 -1.02 -0.55
CA LEU A 140 0.86 -0.25 0.57
C LEU A 140 -0.53 -0.74 0.95
N THR A 141 -0.71 -1.14 2.20
CA THR A 141 -2.01 -1.43 2.80
C THR A 141 -2.35 -0.29 3.76
N PHE A 142 -3.44 0.42 3.47
CA PHE A 142 -3.99 1.45 4.36
C PHE A 142 -5.21 0.90 5.09
N ASP A 143 -5.09 0.78 6.41
CA ASP A 143 -6.16 0.31 7.29
C ASP A 143 -6.85 1.54 7.91
N ALA A 144 -8.00 1.90 7.36
CA ALA A 144 -8.77 3.09 7.70
C ALA A 144 -9.74 2.85 8.86
N ARG A 145 -9.24 2.28 9.97
CA ARG A 145 -10.05 1.92 11.16
C ARG A 145 -10.93 3.06 11.68
N MET A 146 -10.42 4.28 11.66
CA MET A 146 -11.14 5.48 12.11
C MET A 146 -11.96 6.14 10.99
N GLY A 147 -11.70 5.78 9.74
CA GLY A 147 -12.33 6.32 8.53
C GLY A 147 -13.38 5.40 7.91
N GLY A 148 -14.02 4.52 8.69
CA GLY A 148 -15.06 3.59 8.20
C GLY A 148 -14.68 2.11 8.25
N GLY A 149 -13.46 1.77 8.68
CA GLY A 149 -13.02 0.38 8.87
C GLY A 149 -12.66 -0.36 7.59
N GLU A 150 -12.50 0.36 6.48
CA GLU A 150 -12.12 -0.21 5.20
C GLU A 150 -10.60 -0.36 5.08
N VAL A 151 -10.17 -1.32 4.26
CA VAL A 151 -8.76 -1.51 3.92
C VAL A 151 -8.56 -1.20 2.44
N TYR A 152 -7.59 -0.35 2.15
CA TYR A 152 -7.22 0.05 0.79
C TYR A 152 -5.82 -0.44 0.45
N TYR A 153 -5.58 -0.68 -0.83
CA TYR A 153 -4.32 -1.19 -1.36
C TYR A 153 -3.82 -0.31 -2.50
N SER A 154 -2.52 -0.05 -2.51
CA SER A 154 -1.84 0.60 -3.64
C SER A 154 -0.55 -0.14 -3.96
N CYS A 155 -0.24 -0.24 -5.25
CA CYS A 155 0.78 -1.15 -5.76
C CYS A 155 1.73 -0.40 -6.66
N ALA A 156 3.04 -0.53 -6.45
CA ALA A 156 4.05 -0.02 -7.37
C ALA A 156 4.95 -1.15 -7.84
N ASP A 157 4.95 -1.40 -9.15
CA ASP A 157 5.78 -2.43 -9.77
C ASP A 157 7.22 -1.96 -9.94
N VAL A 158 8.18 -2.82 -9.60
CA VAL A 158 9.62 -2.48 -9.71
C VAL A 158 10.46 -3.59 -10.34
N TYR A 159 11.58 -3.21 -10.92
CA TYR A 159 12.73 -4.09 -11.19
C TYR A 159 13.75 -3.90 -10.08
N LEU A 160 13.87 -4.89 -9.21
CA LEU A 160 14.85 -4.92 -8.12
C LEU A 160 16.24 -5.23 -8.70
N MET A 161 17.22 -4.41 -8.34
CA MET A 161 18.59 -4.48 -8.86
C MET A 161 19.60 -4.31 -7.71
N SER A 162 20.75 -4.98 -7.82
CA SER A 162 21.93 -4.60 -7.03
C SER A 162 22.50 -3.28 -7.53
N SER A 163 23.38 -2.62 -6.77
CA SER A 163 24.01 -1.36 -7.22
C SER A 163 24.79 -1.52 -8.53
N GLU A 164 25.45 -2.67 -8.71
CA GLU A 164 26.18 -3.01 -9.93
C GLU A 164 25.23 -3.18 -11.12
N ALA A 165 24.14 -3.93 -10.94
CA ALA A 165 23.12 -4.09 -11.96
C ALA A 165 22.42 -2.74 -12.27
N TYR A 166 22.15 -1.92 -11.27
CA TYR A 166 21.56 -0.59 -11.46
C TYR A 166 22.48 0.33 -12.26
N THR A 167 23.79 0.27 -12.06
CA THR A 167 24.74 1.03 -12.91
C THR A 167 24.73 0.55 -14.35
N LYS A 168 24.53 -0.76 -14.58
CA LYS A 168 24.50 -1.40 -15.90
C LYS A 168 23.19 -1.18 -16.66
N TYR A 169 22.06 -1.13 -15.95
CA TYR A 169 20.71 -1.14 -16.52
C TYR A 169 19.88 0.12 -16.21
N GLY A 170 20.26 0.90 -15.20
CA GLY A 170 19.40 1.89 -14.52
C GLY A 170 19.18 3.20 -15.27
N THR A 171 20.07 3.58 -16.20
CA THR A 171 19.96 4.86 -16.94
C THR A 171 18.89 4.87 -18.03
N THR A 172 18.34 3.71 -18.39
CA THR A 172 17.22 3.54 -19.32
C THR A 172 16.22 2.59 -18.68
N ASN A 173 14.91 2.89 -18.74
CA ASN A 173 13.88 1.96 -18.25
C ASN A 173 14.17 0.56 -18.80
N TYR A 174 14.48 -0.39 -17.91
CA TYR A 174 14.90 -1.71 -18.33
C TYR A 174 13.71 -2.41 -18.98
N THR A 175 13.77 -2.58 -20.31
CA THR A 175 12.83 -3.44 -21.01
C THR A 175 13.38 -4.85 -20.91
N ALA A 176 12.74 -5.70 -20.09
CA ALA A 176 13.10 -7.10 -20.03
C ALA A 176 13.10 -7.70 -21.45
N PRO A 177 14.13 -8.49 -21.83
CA PRO A 177 14.14 -9.14 -23.12
C PRO A 177 12.88 -10.01 -23.23
N ASP A 178 12.14 -9.79 -24.30
CA ASP A 178 10.87 -10.48 -24.56
C ASP A 178 11.17 -11.98 -24.62
N LYS A 179 10.72 -12.75 -23.61
CA LYS A 179 11.00 -14.20 -23.54
C LYS A 179 10.43 -14.95 -24.75
N ASP A 180 9.46 -14.36 -25.45
CA ASP A 180 8.88 -14.88 -26.67
C ASP A 180 9.75 -14.63 -27.93
N SER A 181 10.73 -13.73 -27.86
CA SER A 181 11.66 -13.49 -28.98
C SER A 181 12.80 -14.51 -29.05
N ALA A 182 12.95 -15.39 -28.06
CA ALA A 182 13.95 -16.46 -28.04
C ALA A 182 13.45 -17.79 -28.63
N ASN A 183 12.17 -17.90 -28.99
CA ASN A 183 11.58 -19.13 -29.52
C ASN A 183 11.00 -18.91 -30.93
N LYS A 184 11.84 -18.44 -31.87
CA LYS A 184 11.59 -18.70 -33.29
C LYS A 184 12.30 -20.02 -33.65
N PRO A 185 11.60 -21.17 -33.65
CA PRO A 185 12.22 -22.41 -34.07
C PRO A 185 12.61 -22.28 -35.53
N ASN A 186 13.90 -22.45 -35.80
CA ASN A 186 14.36 -22.72 -37.15
C ASN A 186 13.71 -24.05 -37.56
N SER A 187 12.79 -23.99 -38.52
CA SER A 187 11.99 -25.14 -38.98
C SER A 187 12.92 -26.21 -39.56
N SER A 188 13.29 -27.16 -38.72
CA SER A 188 13.93 -28.42 -39.07
C SER A 188 12.98 -29.52 -38.62
N THR A 189 12.21 -30.00 -39.59
CA THR A 189 11.29 -31.13 -39.51
C THR A 189 11.96 -32.33 -38.84
N MET A 190 11.58 -32.66 -37.61
CA MET A 190 11.83 -33.98 -37.03
C MET A 190 10.59 -34.59 -36.39
N LYS A 191 10.50 -35.89 -36.65
CA LYS A 191 9.40 -36.83 -36.58
C LYS A 191 8.92 -37.08 -35.14
N PRO A 192 7.62 -37.33 -34.89
CA PRO A 192 7.12 -37.62 -33.55
C PRO A 192 7.54 -39.03 -33.12
N LYS A 193 8.17 -39.14 -31.94
CA LYS A 193 8.39 -40.41 -31.24
C LYS A 193 7.48 -40.48 -30.01
N SER A 194 6.80 -41.61 -29.91
CA SER A 194 5.70 -41.95 -29.03
C SER A 194 5.99 -41.90 -27.53
N THR A 195 4.95 -41.50 -26.81
CA THR A 195 4.69 -41.55 -25.37
C THR A 195 4.98 -42.91 -24.72
N PRO A 196 5.33 -42.92 -23.42
CA PRO A 196 4.55 -43.70 -22.47
C PRO A 196 4.10 -42.88 -21.24
N LYS A 197 2.90 -43.20 -20.77
CA LYS A 197 2.20 -42.75 -19.54
C LYS A 197 2.22 -43.93 -18.53
N PRO A 198 1.69 -43.82 -17.30
CA PRO A 198 2.16 -43.10 -16.10
C PRO A 198 2.62 -44.06 -14.97
N SER A 199 3.36 -43.54 -13.98
CA SER A 199 3.56 -44.23 -12.68
C SER A 199 2.87 -43.45 -11.55
N THR A 200 2.08 -44.17 -10.77
CA THR A 200 1.23 -43.80 -9.62
C THR A 200 2.07 -43.29 -8.42
N PRO A 201 1.47 -42.56 -7.45
CA PRO A 201 2.18 -41.76 -6.45
C PRO A 201 2.59 -42.57 -5.21
N VAL A 202 3.70 -42.15 -4.62
CA VAL A 202 4.14 -42.58 -3.27
C VAL A 202 3.65 -41.54 -2.27
N THR A 203 2.74 -41.98 -1.41
CA THR A 203 2.37 -41.33 -0.15
C THR A 203 3.44 -41.67 0.86
N ASP A 204 4.06 -40.67 1.50
CA ASP A 204 4.72 -40.88 2.78
C ASP A 204 4.76 -39.59 3.65
N SER A 205 4.13 -39.74 4.81
CA SER A 205 4.54 -39.22 6.13
C SER A 205 4.49 -37.73 6.42
N GLU A 206 3.33 -37.36 6.96
CA GLU A 206 3.08 -36.43 8.06
C GLU A 206 4.24 -36.37 9.08
N SER A 207 4.82 -35.18 9.28
CA SER A 207 5.70 -34.86 10.40
C SER A 207 5.27 -33.51 10.97
N GLU A 208 4.39 -33.56 11.96
CA GLU A 208 3.99 -32.39 12.75
C GLU A 208 5.19 -31.88 13.55
N THR A 209 5.71 -30.71 13.16
CA THR A 209 6.66 -29.95 13.97
C THR A 209 5.86 -28.91 14.75
N PRO A 210 5.94 -28.85 16.10
CA PRO A 210 5.19 -27.87 16.86
C PRO A 210 5.76 -26.47 16.64
N THR A 211 4.89 -25.56 16.20
CA THR A 211 5.14 -24.12 16.11
C THR A 211 5.36 -23.54 17.52
N PRO A 212 6.49 -22.88 17.82
CA PRO A 212 6.65 -22.19 19.09
C PRO A 212 5.74 -20.95 19.14
N THR A 213 4.95 -20.85 20.20
CA THR A 213 4.16 -19.66 20.56
C THR A 213 5.12 -18.50 20.87
N PRO A 214 5.01 -17.34 20.19
CA PRO A 214 5.80 -16.18 20.57
C PRO A 214 5.35 -15.64 21.93
N THR A 215 6.33 -15.45 22.81
CA THR A 215 6.17 -14.78 24.11
C THR A 215 5.94 -13.28 23.86
N PRO A 216 4.94 -12.64 24.50
CA PRO A 216 4.74 -11.21 24.34
C PRO A 216 5.93 -10.44 24.93
N VAL A 217 6.56 -9.63 24.08
CA VAL A 217 7.56 -8.65 24.50
C VAL A 217 6.82 -7.53 25.23
N VAL A 218 6.96 -7.52 26.55
CA VAL A 218 6.59 -6.38 27.39
C VAL A 218 7.60 -5.28 27.11
N HIS A 219 7.19 -4.24 26.39
CA HIS A 219 7.95 -3.01 26.29
C HIS A 219 7.56 -2.10 27.44
N SER A 220 8.53 -1.87 28.32
CA SER A 220 8.45 -0.90 29.41
C SER A 220 8.37 0.51 28.82
N GLU A 221 7.28 1.19 29.11
CA GLU A 221 7.17 2.65 29.00
C GLU A 221 8.17 3.30 29.97
N ASP A 222 9.04 4.15 29.46
CA ASP A 222 9.60 5.24 30.24
C ASP A 222 9.43 6.56 29.48
N GLN A 223 8.77 7.47 30.17
CA GLN A 223 8.36 8.81 29.79
C GLN A 223 9.57 9.74 29.58
N VAL A 224 9.47 10.69 28.63
CA VAL A 224 9.63 12.13 28.93
C VAL A 224 8.80 12.92 27.90
N ALA A 225 7.68 13.49 28.35
CA ALA A 225 6.91 14.47 27.60
C ALA A 225 7.54 15.86 27.79
N ALA A 226 7.89 16.52 26.68
CA ALA A 226 8.10 17.96 26.65
C ALA A 226 6.86 18.58 25.99
N GLU A 227 6.07 19.28 26.79
CA GLU A 227 4.92 20.08 26.35
C GLU A 227 5.38 21.18 25.39
N ASN A 228 4.72 21.28 24.24
CA ASN A 228 4.81 22.43 23.36
C ASN A 228 3.36 22.86 23.04
N PRO A 229 2.83 23.93 23.67
CA PRO A 229 1.44 24.32 23.50
C PRO A 229 1.37 25.43 22.46
N GLU A 230 1.34 25.11 21.17
CA GLU A 230 0.97 26.08 20.14
C GLU A 230 0.63 25.39 18.81
N SER A 231 -0.62 24.94 18.66
CA SER A 231 -1.32 24.91 17.36
C SER A 231 -2.77 24.49 17.58
N SER A 232 -3.61 25.47 17.92
CA SER A 232 -5.07 25.32 17.99
C SER A 232 -5.71 26.25 16.98
N ALA A 233 -5.49 25.98 15.70
CA ALA A 233 -6.32 26.52 14.63
C ALA A 233 -6.31 25.52 13.49
N ILE A 234 -7.47 25.34 12.85
CA ILE A 234 -7.73 24.43 11.72
C ILE A 234 -8.26 23.04 12.16
N SER A 235 -9.44 23.03 12.77
CA SER A 235 -10.53 22.09 12.39
C SER A 235 -11.83 22.50 13.08
N LEU A 236 -12.36 23.67 12.70
CA LEU A 236 -13.67 24.13 13.19
C LEU A 236 -14.59 24.66 12.08
N GLN A 237 -14.30 24.38 10.81
CA GLN A 237 -15.14 24.84 9.70
C GLN A 237 -16.27 23.87 9.34
N PHE A 238 -16.11 22.57 9.61
CA PHE A 238 -17.20 21.61 9.38
C PHE A 238 -18.31 21.68 10.45
N ASN A 239 -17.99 22.11 11.67
CA ASN A 239 -18.98 22.14 12.76
C ASN A 239 -19.89 23.39 12.72
N THR A 240 -19.40 24.52 12.20
CA THR A 240 -20.22 25.76 12.09
C THR A 240 -21.35 25.63 11.08
N PHE A 241 -21.17 24.88 10.00
CA PHE A 241 -22.21 24.70 8.99
C PHE A 241 -23.36 23.82 9.51
N THR A 242 -23.04 22.75 10.24
CA THR A 242 -24.02 21.85 10.85
C THR A 242 -24.79 22.54 11.98
N ILE A 243 -24.11 23.35 12.80
CA ILE A 243 -24.75 24.16 13.85
C ILE A 243 -25.69 25.21 13.22
N ALA A 244 -25.27 25.90 12.17
CA ALA A 244 -26.11 26.88 11.47
C ALA A 244 -27.37 26.24 10.85
N LEU A 245 -27.25 25.05 10.26
CA LEU A 245 -28.38 24.27 9.74
C LEU A 245 -29.35 23.83 10.85
N LEU A 246 -28.83 23.42 12.01
CA LEU A 246 -29.63 23.10 13.19
C LEU A 246 -30.39 24.34 13.69
N PHE A 247 -29.73 25.49 13.83
CA PHE A 247 -30.37 26.74 14.25
C PHE A 247 -31.44 27.20 13.25
N LEU A 248 -31.18 27.12 11.94
CA LEU A 248 -32.16 27.45 10.91
C LEU A 248 -33.36 26.50 10.94
N SER A 249 -33.13 25.20 11.19
CA SER A 249 -34.21 24.22 11.33
C SER A 249 -35.08 24.49 12.56
N CYS A 250 -34.49 24.90 13.70
CA CYS A 250 -35.24 25.34 14.88
C CYS A 250 -36.04 26.62 14.63
N LEU A 251 -35.49 27.57 13.87
CA LEU A 251 -36.19 28.81 13.52
C LEU A 251 -37.40 28.57 12.61
N LEU A 252 -37.33 27.58 11.71
CA LEU A 252 -38.44 27.17 10.83
C LEU A 252 -39.50 26.30 11.53
N LEU A 253 -39.24 25.89 12.77
CA LEU A 253 -40.15 25.10 13.61
C LEU A 253 -41.01 25.95 14.56
N LEU A 254 -40.57 27.18 14.87
CA LEU A 254 -41.33 28.22 15.57
C LEU A 254 -42.30 28.92 14.60
#